data_AF-A0A512C4N7-F1
#
_entry.id   AF-A0A512C4N7-F1
#
_cell.length_a   1.000
_cell.length_b   1.000
_cell.length_c   1.000
_cell.angle_alpha   90.00
_cell.angle_beta   90.00
_cell.angle_gamma   90.00
#
_symmetry.space_group_name_H-M   'P 1'
#
loop_
_entity.id
_entity.type
_entity.pdbx_description
1 polymer ?
#
loop_
_entity_poly.entity_id
_entity_poly.type
_entity_poly.pdbx_seq_one_letter_code
_entity_poly.pdbx_strand_id
1 'polypeptide(L)'
;MHLLIGVSPAWIKAAGSLHDTENRRNNELLDAAVAWAESWAGARSVIGARLDLDEAGGGVVDVFVVPVFEQKHKSGSTKLTVSVNKALTRLQATHETDYSYEALQTSWHAWAQENLDPDLQRGEPAYKTNRVHLRPAEYKRLRDHLRAEEALRAEQEEIEQRKAAQAEWERRNEEIAADLEHKAAMMMQAQKDVFKAAVAVLSDPKVRAIHLAVREQDQSSFDAPRVEAQRSEFMKARPLWPVMRQLLEVVQDKHRAVDRFIDDLRVLRDDVDNHIRKRIEQAADEAEAFSTFDCP
;
A
#
# COMPACT_ATOMS: atom_id res chain seq x y z
N MET A 1 46.73 -13.41 -5.80
CA MET A 1 45.86 -12.29 -6.23
C MET A 1 44.43 -12.75 -6.06
N HIS A 2 43.54 -11.88 -5.60
CA HIS A 2 42.13 -12.20 -5.43
C HIS A 2 41.33 -11.24 -6.30
N LEU A 3 40.48 -11.81 -7.16
CA LEU A 3 39.66 -11.07 -8.11
C LEU A 3 38.19 -11.27 -7.77
N LEU A 4 37.42 -10.19 -7.82
CA LEU A 4 35.96 -10.19 -7.80
C LEU A 4 35.49 -10.03 -9.24
N ILE A 5 34.93 -11.08 -9.80
CA ILE A 5 34.51 -11.13 -11.21
C ILE A 5 33.01 -11.29 -11.23
N GLY A 6 32.30 -10.41 -11.92
CA GLY A 6 30.85 -10.45 -11.92
C GLY A 6 30.23 -9.83 -13.16
N VAL A 7 28.94 -10.07 -13.25
CA VAL A 7 28.02 -9.46 -14.24
C VAL A 7 26.85 -8.84 -13.48
N SER A 8 25.97 -8.13 -14.19
CA SER A 8 24.78 -7.60 -13.54
C SER A 8 23.90 -8.76 -13.01
N PRO A 9 23.33 -8.65 -11.79
CA PRO A 9 22.45 -9.70 -11.26
C PRO A 9 21.22 -9.97 -12.13
N ALA A 10 20.80 -8.98 -12.93
CA ALA A 10 19.71 -9.11 -13.89
C ALA A 10 19.99 -10.18 -14.95
N TRP A 11 21.25 -10.32 -15.37
CA TRP A 11 21.63 -11.35 -16.33
C TRP A 11 21.41 -12.74 -15.72
N ILE A 12 21.86 -13.01 -14.51
CA ILE A 12 21.64 -14.32 -13.86
C ILE A 12 20.16 -14.58 -13.63
N LYS A 13 19.42 -13.55 -13.18
CA LYS A 13 17.99 -13.64 -12.88
C LYS A 13 17.12 -14.00 -14.08
N ALA A 14 17.58 -13.69 -15.29
CA ALA A 14 16.86 -14.07 -16.51
C ALA A 14 16.87 -15.59 -16.79
N ALA A 15 17.74 -16.36 -16.13
CA ALA A 15 17.75 -17.82 -16.23
C ALA A 15 17.26 -18.55 -14.96
N GLY A 16 16.94 -17.84 -13.88
CA GLY A 16 16.49 -18.46 -12.63
C GLY A 16 16.77 -17.61 -11.41
N SER A 17 16.66 -18.21 -10.21
CA SER A 17 16.99 -17.50 -8.98
C SER A 17 18.48 -17.18 -8.91
N LEU A 18 18.82 -16.01 -8.34
CA LEU A 18 20.19 -15.57 -8.15
C LEU A 18 20.98 -16.51 -7.21
N HIS A 19 20.29 -17.07 -6.23
CA HIS A 19 20.85 -17.87 -5.13
C HIS A 19 20.74 -19.38 -5.37
N ASP A 20 20.29 -19.78 -6.56
CA ASP A 20 20.10 -21.19 -6.92
C ASP A 20 21.39 -21.77 -7.49
N THR A 21 21.87 -22.86 -6.88
CA THR A 21 23.06 -23.60 -7.30
C THR A 21 22.87 -24.27 -8.66
N GLU A 22 21.62 -24.59 -9.02
CA GLU A 22 21.28 -25.25 -10.28
C GLU A 22 21.00 -24.23 -11.41
N ASN A 23 21.08 -22.92 -11.13
CA ASN A 23 20.93 -21.92 -12.16
C ASN A 23 22.08 -22.02 -13.17
N ARG A 24 21.75 -22.32 -14.43
CA ARG A 24 22.73 -22.46 -15.52
C ARG A 24 23.66 -21.26 -15.64
N ARG A 25 23.14 -20.03 -15.48
CA ARG A 25 23.94 -18.80 -15.61
C ARG A 25 24.93 -18.61 -14.45
N ASN A 26 24.64 -19.15 -13.27
CA ASN A 26 25.58 -19.17 -12.15
C ASN A 26 26.80 -20.05 -12.47
N ASN A 27 26.54 -21.25 -12.99
CA ASN A 27 27.60 -22.19 -13.40
C ASN A 27 28.42 -21.64 -14.58
N GLU A 28 27.75 -21.07 -15.59
CA GLU A 28 28.42 -20.43 -16.74
C GLU A 28 29.33 -19.27 -16.31
N LEU A 29 28.86 -18.43 -15.39
CA LEU A 29 29.66 -17.33 -14.85
C LEU A 29 30.91 -17.84 -14.11
N LEU A 30 30.76 -18.86 -13.27
CA LEU A 30 31.87 -19.47 -12.54
C LEU A 30 32.93 -20.03 -13.50
N ASP A 31 32.50 -20.83 -14.47
CA ASP A 31 33.39 -21.46 -15.45
C ASP A 31 34.09 -20.40 -16.32
N ALA A 32 33.35 -19.41 -16.81
CA ALA A 32 33.90 -18.32 -17.61
C ALA A 32 34.90 -17.47 -16.81
N ALA A 33 34.64 -17.20 -15.53
CA ALA A 33 35.54 -16.43 -14.67
C ALA A 33 36.87 -17.16 -14.44
N VAL A 34 36.82 -18.48 -14.21
CA VAL A 34 38.02 -19.32 -14.06
C VAL A 34 38.81 -19.36 -15.36
N ALA A 35 38.15 -19.67 -16.48
CA ALA A 35 38.78 -19.77 -17.79
C ALA A 35 39.40 -18.43 -18.22
N TRP A 36 38.70 -17.32 -17.99
CA TRP A 36 39.21 -15.99 -18.24
C TRP A 36 40.49 -15.71 -17.43
N ALA A 37 40.48 -15.98 -16.11
CA ALA A 37 41.65 -15.75 -15.28
C ALA A 37 42.87 -16.55 -15.76
N GLU A 38 42.69 -17.82 -16.12
CA GLU A 38 43.78 -18.66 -16.61
C GLU A 38 44.29 -18.25 -18.00
N SER A 39 43.44 -17.66 -18.85
CA SER A 39 43.82 -17.24 -20.21
C SER A 39 45.00 -16.26 -20.25
N TRP A 40 45.13 -15.41 -19.22
CA TRP A 40 46.18 -14.39 -19.16
C TRP A 40 47.17 -14.59 -18.00
N ALA A 41 46.73 -15.19 -16.89
CA ALA A 41 47.60 -15.44 -15.72
C ALA A 41 48.40 -16.76 -15.83
N GLY A 42 48.13 -17.57 -16.86
CA GLY A 42 48.78 -18.84 -17.13
C GLY A 42 47.88 -20.03 -16.80
N ALA A 43 48.08 -21.14 -17.50
CA ALA A 43 47.31 -22.36 -17.27
C ALA A 43 47.48 -22.85 -15.83
N ARG A 44 46.38 -23.29 -15.20
CA ARG A 44 46.36 -23.76 -13.80
C ARG A 44 46.80 -22.71 -12.79
N SER A 45 46.68 -21.43 -13.13
CA SER A 45 46.99 -20.33 -12.21
C SER A 45 45.87 -20.10 -11.18
N VAL A 46 44.66 -20.61 -11.42
CA VAL A 46 43.57 -20.53 -10.45
C VAL A 46 43.73 -21.65 -9.42
N ILE A 47 43.86 -21.27 -8.15
CA ILE A 47 43.99 -22.22 -7.03
C ILE A 47 42.68 -22.45 -6.29
N GLY A 48 41.67 -21.62 -6.58
CA GLY A 48 40.33 -21.73 -6.02
C GLY A 48 39.42 -20.68 -6.64
N ALA A 49 38.15 -21.03 -6.79
CA ALA A 49 37.09 -20.11 -7.15
C ALA A 49 35.84 -20.46 -6.36
N ARG A 50 35.08 -19.45 -5.96
CA ARG A 50 33.76 -19.64 -5.34
C ARG A 50 32.80 -18.59 -5.89
N LEU A 51 31.57 -19.01 -6.15
CA LEU A 51 30.47 -18.12 -6.48
C LEU A 51 29.72 -17.81 -5.19
N ASP A 52 29.53 -16.53 -4.92
CA ASP A 52 28.72 -16.08 -3.78
C ASP A 52 27.23 -16.21 -4.11
N LEU A 53 26.54 -17.06 -3.33
CA LEU A 53 25.13 -17.40 -3.50
C LEU A 53 24.28 -17.04 -2.27
N ASP A 54 24.86 -16.68 -1.13
CA ASP A 54 24.11 -16.39 0.09
C ASP A 54 23.99 -14.88 0.37
N GLU A 55 24.79 -14.04 -0.29
CA GLU A 55 24.68 -12.59 -0.13
C GLU A 55 23.70 -11.92 -1.12
N ALA A 56 23.00 -10.89 -0.64
CA ALA A 56 22.04 -10.10 -1.43
C ALA A 56 22.61 -9.49 -2.73
N GLY A 57 23.93 -9.37 -2.84
CA GLY A 57 24.65 -8.84 -3.98
C GLY A 57 25.12 -9.89 -5.00
N GLY A 58 24.68 -11.15 -4.88
CA GLY A 58 25.16 -12.31 -5.64
C GLY A 58 25.34 -12.12 -7.15
N GLY A 59 26.02 -13.08 -7.78
CA GLY A 59 26.51 -12.92 -9.15
C GLY A 59 27.93 -12.38 -9.25
N VAL A 60 28.71 -12.63 -8.19
CA VAL A 60 30.13 -12.33 -8.11
C VAL A 60 30.88 -13.62 -7.78
N VAL A 61 31.92 -13.90 -8.55
CA VAL A 61 32.84 -14.99 -8.36
C VAL A 61 34.12 -14.44 -7.73
N ASP A 62 34.47 -14.97 -6.57
CA ASP A 62 35.79 -14.81 -5.98
C ASP A 62 36.75 -15.79 -6.67
N VAL A 63 37.76 -15.28 -7.37
CA VAL A 63 38.81 -16.12 -7.98
C VAL A 63 40.17 -15.83 -7.35
N PHE A 64 40.82 -16.89 -6.86
CA PHE A 64 42.14 -16.85 -6.27
C PHE A 64 43.18 -17.30 -7.30
N VAL A 65 43.97 -16.34 -7.77
CA VAL A 65 44.93 -16.52 -8.88
C VAL A 65 46.37 -16.40 -8.37
N VAL A 66 47.22 -17.34 -8.78
CA VAL A 66 48.67 -17.35 -8.62
C VAL A 66 49.29 -17.30 -10.02
N PRO A 67 49.56 -16.11 -10.58
CA PRO A 67 50.02 -16.01 -11.96
C PRO A 67 51.41 -16.62 -12.15
N VAL A 68 51.55 -17.58 -13.07
CA VAL A 68 52.79 -18.34 -13.29
C VAL A 68 53.36 -18.03 -14.68
N PHE A 69 54.66 -17.71 -14.74
CA PHE A 69 55.35 -17.40 -15.99
C PHE A 69 56.65 -18.16 -16.12
N GLU A 70 56.97 -18.56 -17.35
CA GLU A 70 58.30 -19.02 -17.70
C GLU A 70 59.28 -17.84 -17.76
N GLN A 71 60.33 -17.94 -16.96
CA GLN A 71 61.45 -17.01 -16.98
C GLN A 71 62.70 -17.73 -17.51
N LYS A 72 63.18 -17.27 -18.65
CA LYS A 72 64.47 -17.71 -19.21
C LYS A 72 65.61 -17.07 -18.44
N HIS A 73 66.52 -17.89 -17.93
CA HIS A 73 67.74 -17.47 -17.28
C HIS A 73 68.85 -17.24 -18.32
N LYS A 74 69.87 -16.43 -17.97
CA LYS A 74 71.03 -16.17 -18.86
C LYS A 74 71.78 -17.44 -19.26
N SER A 75 71.67 -18.50 -18.46
CA SER A 75 72.26 -19.82 -18.71
C SER A 75 71.47 -20.70 -19.68
N GLY A 76 70.35 -20.20 -20.23
CA GLY A 76 69.49 -20.96 -21.15
C GLY A 76 68.45 -21.87 -20.47
N SER A 77 68.46 -21.98 -19.14
CA SER A 77 67.43 -22.71 -18.40
C SER A 77 66.16 -21.89 -18.22
N THR A 78 65.00 -22.56 -18.25
CA THR A 78 63.70 -21.94 -17.98
C THR A 78 63.24 -22.31 -16.58
N LYS A 79 62.77 -21.34 -15.80
CA LYS A 79 62.16 -21.56 -14.48
C LYS A 79 60.76 -20.96 -14.45
N LEU A 80 59.81 -21.65 -13.83
CA LEU A 80 58.50 -21.09 -13.51
C LEU A 80 58.62 -20.12 -12.33
N THR A 81 58.15 -18.90 -12.54
CA THR A 81 58.17 -17.81 -11.56
C THR A 81 56.75 -17.28 -11.38
N VAL A 82 56.35 -17.08 -10.13
CA VAL A 82 55.09 -16.42 -9.79
C VAL A 82 55.29 -14.90 -9.85
N SER A 83 54.49 -14.19 -10.64
CA SER A 83 54.60 -12.73 -10.74
C SER A 83 53.30 -12.05 -11.19
N VAL A 84 52.66 -11.33 -10.26
CA VAL A 84 51.47 -10.53 -10.55
C VAL A 84 51.78 -9.37 -11.50
N ASN A 85 52.89 -8.65 -11.27
CA ASN A 85 53.26 -7.51 -12.10
C ASN A 85 53.48 -7.92 -13.56
N LYS A 86 54.17 -9.04 -13.83
CA LYS A 86 54.35 -9.52 -15.20
C LYS A 86 53.02 -9.87 -15.87
N ALA A 87 52.11 -10.49 -15.12
CA ALA A 87 50.78 -10.84 -15.60
C ALA A 87 49.99 -9.60 -16.02
N LEU A 88 49.93 -8.61 -15.13
CA LEU A 88 49.21 -7.37 -15.34
C LEU A 88 49.84 -6.51 -16.44
N THR A 89 51.18 -6.41 -16.50
CA THR A 89 51.87 -5.68 -17.57
C THR A 89 51.66 -6.33 -18.94
N ARG A 90 51.66 -7.67 -19.01
CA ARG A 90 51.34 -8.38 -20.26
C ARG A 90 49.90 -8.10 -20.70
N LEU A 91 48.94 -8.21 -19.78
CA LEU A 91 47.53 -7.94 -20.06
C LEU A 91 47.32 -6.48 -20.52
N GLN A 92 47.99 -5.54 -19.84
CA GLN A 92 47.99 -4.12 -20.22
C GLN A 92 48.49 -3.90 -21.64
N ALA A 93 49.61 -4.55 -22.01
CA ALA A 93 50.15 -4.47 -23.36
C ALA A 93 49.24 -5.11 -24.41
N THR A 94 48.57 -6.23 -24.07
CA THR A 94 47.61 -6.91 -24.97
C THR A 94 46.39 -6.04 -25.30
N HIS A 95 45.93 -5.23 -24.34
CA HIS A 95 44.75 -4.36 -24.52
C HIS A 95 45.11 -2.89 -24.78
N GLU A 96 46.40 -2.57 -24.96
CA GLU A 96 46.89 -1.21 -25.26
C GLU A 96 46.33 -0.13 -24.30
N THR A 97 46.32 -0.43 -23.00
CA THR A 97 45.78 0.47 -21.96
C THR A 97 46.88 1.17 -21.17
N ASP A 98 46.57 2.34 -20.61
CA ASP A 98 47.52 3.09 -19.77
C ASP A 98 47.67 2.49 -18.36
N TYR A 99 46.64 1.76 -17.88
CA TYR A 99 46.61 1.20 -16.53
C TYR A 99 46.20 -0.27 -16.52
N SER A 100 46.87 -1.07 -15.69
CA SER A 100 46.61 -2.51 -15.55
C SER A 100 45.19 -2.87 -15.12
N TYR A 101 44.58 -2.07 -14.24
CA TYR A 101 43.19 -2.31 -13.81
C TYR A 101 42.18 -1.97 -14.90
N GLU A 102 42.49 -1.00 -15.76
CA GLU A 102 41.69 -0.74 -16.95
C GLU A 102 41.76 -1.93 -17.92
N ALA A 103 42.96 -2.50 -18.10
CA ALA A 103 43.16 -3.71 -18.88
C ALA A 103 42.32 -4.89 -18.36
N LEU A 104 42.26 -5.09 -17.04
CA LEU A 104 41.43 -6.14 -16.43
C LEU A 104 39.95 -5.96 -16.75
N GLN A 105 39.42 -4.74 -16.60
CA GLN A 105 38.02 -4.44 -16.88
C GLN A 105 37.68 -4.60 -18.37
N THR A 106 38.57 -4.14 -19.24
CA THR A 106 38.41 -4.28 -20.71
C THR A 106 38.53 -5.73 -21.16
N SER A 107 39.48 -6.48 -20.60
CA SER A 107 39.69 -7.91 -20.88
C SER A 107 38.50 -8.75 -20.45
N TRP A 108 38.02 -8.56 -19.21
CA TRP A 108 36.85 -9.29 -18.72
C TRP A 108 35.61 -8.98 -19.56
N HIS A 109 35.38 -7.71 -19.91
CA HIS A 109 34.26 -7.34 -20.76
C HIS A 109 34.30 -8.05 -22.11
N ALA A 110 35.44 -8.03 -22.82
CA ALA A 110 35.58 -8.70 -24.11
C ALA A 110 35.32 -10.21 -23.97
N TRP A 111 35.87 -10.83 -22.93
CA TRP A 111 35.66 -12.26 -22.65
C TRP A 111 34.18 -12.57 -22.36
N ALA A 112 33.52 -11.76 -21.54
CA ALA A 112 32.12 -11.94 -21.17
C ALA A 112 31.19 -11.78 -22.38
N GLN A 113 31.48 -10.86 -23.30
CA GLN A 113 30.71 -10.74 -24.54
C GLN A 113 30.84 -11.96 -25.44
N GLU A 114 32.04 -12.52 -25.53
CA GLU A 114 32.30 -13.67 -26.39
C GLU A 114 31.76 -14.98 -25.79
N ASN A 115 31.83 -15.15 -24.46
CA ASN A 115 31.60 -16.43 -23.80
C ASN A 115 30.29 -16.51 -22.99
N LEU A 116 29.72 -15.38 -22.58
CA LEU A 116 28.49 -15.35 -21.78
C LEU A 116 27.32 -14.80 -22.57
N ASP A 117 27.41 -13.53 -22.99
CA ASP A 117 26.31 -12.84 -23.65
C ASP A 117 26.81 -11.59 -24.39
N PRO A 118 26.57 -11.48 -25.72
CA PRO A 118 27.06 -10.36 -26.53
C PRO A 118 26.48 -9.00 -26.10
N ASP A 119 25.32 -8.97 -25.43
CA ASP A 119 24.67 -7.74 -24.99
C ASP A 119 25.27 -7.18 -23.69
N LEU A 120 26.19 -7.90 -23.03
CA LEU A 120 26.87 -7.40 -21.83
C LEU A 120 27.78 -6.23 -22.18
N GLN A 121 27.56 -5.10 -21.49
CA GLN A 121 28.33 -3.88 -21.69
C GLN A 121 29.34 -3.67 -20.58
N ARG A 122 30.46 -3.03 -20.92
CA ARG A 122 31.48 -2.61 -19.96
C ARG A 122 30.92 -1.55 -19.02
N GLY A 123 31.29 -1.63 -17.75
CA GLY A 123 31.02 -0.57 -16.80
C GLY A 123 31.63 0.78 -17.23
N GLU A 124 30.90 1.85 -16.94
CA GLU A 124 31.37 3.21 -17.22
C GLU A 124 32.61 3.55 -16.37
N PRO A 125 33.62 4.22 -16.95
CA PRO A 125 34.82 4.61 -16.21
C PRO A 125 34.52 5.51 -15.00
N ALA A 126 35.35 5.38 -13.96
CA ALA A 126 35.22 6.15 -12.72
C ALA A 126 35.27 7.68 -12.95
N TYR A 127 36.09 8.17 -13.89
CA TYR A 127 36.19 9.60 -14.19
C TYR A 127 34.91 10.21 -14.77
N LYS A 128 34.00 9.39 -15.33
CA LYS A 128 32.70 9.85 -15.83
C LYS A 128 31.62 9.80 -14.75
N THR A 129 31.67 8.78 -13.91
CA THR A 129 30.60 8.49 -12.94
C THR A 129 30.87 9.05 -11.55
N ASN A 130 32.12 9.43 -11.25
CA ASN A 130 32.61 9.75 -9.91
C ASN A 130 32.28 8.68 -8.86
N ARG A 131 32.08 7.43 -9.29
CA ARG A 131 31.83 6.31 -8.39
C ARG A 131 33.11 5.95 -7.65
N VAL A 132 33.00 5.81 -6.34
CA VAL A 132 34.08 5.39 -5.46
C VAL A 132 33.78 3.96 -4.99
N HIS A 133 34.81 3.13 -4.88
CA HIS A 133 34.66 1.83 -4.26
C HIS A 133 34.30 2.00 -2.78
N LEU A 134 33.12 1.50 -2.41
CA LEU A 134 32.65 1.47 -1.04
C LEU A 134 32.89 0.08 -0.46
N ARG A 135 33.30 0.01 0.81
CA ARG A 135 33.35 -1.26 1.53
C ARG A 135 31.93 -1.80 1.70
N PRO A 136 31.73 -3.12 1.83
CA PRO A 136 30.39 -3.71 1.98
C PRO A 136 29.53 -3.07 3.07
N ALA A 137 30.11 -2.76 4.23
CA ALA A 137 29.41 -2.10 5.33
C ALA A 137 29.01 -0.65 5.01
N GLU A 138 29.84 0.09 4.28
CA GLU A 138 29.57 1.47 3.85
C GLU A 138 28.46 1.48 2.79
N TYR A 139 28.53 0.54 1.84
CA TYR A 139 27.50 0.36 0.82
C TYR A 139 26.14 -0.01 1.44
N LYS A 140 26.13 -0.94 2.41
CA LYS A 140 24.90 -1.31 3.14
C LYS A 140 24.30 -0.11 3.86
N ARG A 141 25.10 0.67 4.58
CA ARG A 141 24.64 1.90 5.26
C ARG A 141 24.06 2.90 4.28
N LEU A 142 24.72 3.13 3.15
CA LEU A 142 24.22 4.03 2.12
C LEU A 142 22.88 3.55 1.55
N ARG A 143 22.78 2.26 1.24
CA ARG A 143 21.53 1.66 0.72
C ARG A 143 20.39 1.75 1.74
N ASP A 144 20.66 1.45 3.00
CA ASP A 144 19.66 1.50 4.07
C ASP A 144 19.22 2.95 4.33
N HIS A 145 20.14 3.92 4.25
CA HIS A 145 19.83 5.35 4.33
C HIS A 145 18.93 5.80 3.17
N LEU A 146 19.26 5.45 1.93
CA LEU A 146 18.44 5.80 0.76
C LEU A 146 17.04 5.20 0.85
N ARG A 147 16.91 3.94 1.29
CA ARG A 147 15.61 3.31 1.52
C ARG A 147 14.81 4.01 2.63
N ALA A 148 15.47 4.43 3.70
CA ALA A 148 14.81 5.17 4.76
C ALA A 148 14.32 6.54 4.27
N GLU A 149 15.09 7.23 3.44
CA GLU A 149 14.65 8.48 2.81
C GLU A 149 13.46 8.29 1.87
N GLU A 150 13.47 7.24 1.05
CA GLU A 150 12.33 6.90 0.19
C GLU A 150 11.07 6.55 0.99
N ALA A 151 11.22 5.79 2.08
CA ALA A 151 10.12 5.46 2.98
C ALA A 151 9.54 6.70 3.66
N LEU A 152 10.40 7.61 4.14
CA LEU A 152 9.97 8.89 4.72
C LEU A 152 9.23 9.76 3.71
N ARG A 153 9.67 9.79 2.44
CA ARG A 153 8.96 10.51 1.38
C ARG A 153 7.59 9.90 1.11
N ALA A 154 7.49 8.58 1.01
CA ALA A 154 6.22 7.89 0.81
C ALA A 154 5.24 8.13 1.99
N GLU A 155 5.74 8.11 3.22
CA GLU A 155 4.95 8.42 4.40
C GLU A 155 4.47 9.87 4.41
N GLN A 156 5.33 10.83 4.03
CA GLN A 156 4.94 12.22 3.89
C GLN A 156 3.86 12.42 2.82
N GLU A 157 3.98 11.77 1.67
CA GLU A 157 2.96 11.81 0.63
C GLU A 157 1.63 11.21 1.11
N GLU A 158 1.67 10.10 1.86
CA GLU A 158 0.46 9.51 2.45
C GLU A 158 -0.19 10.43 3.49
N ILE A 159 0.60 11.06 4.36
CA ILE A 159 0.10 12.02 5.35
C ILE A 159 -0.57 13.20 4.65
N GLU A 160 0.02 13.75 3.60
CA GLU A 160 -0.56 14.87 2.86
C GLU A 160 -1.85 14.46 2.13
N GLN A 161 -1.90 13.25 1.56
CA GLN A 161 -3.14 12.70 0.98
C GLN A 161 -4.23 12.53 2.04
N ARG A 162 -3.89 12.00 3.22
CA ARG A 162 -4.84 11.85 4.34
C ARG A 162 -5.37 13.19 4.83
N LYS A 163 -4.51 14.20 4.98
CA LYS A 163 -4.92 15.57 5.34
C LYS A 163 -5.84 16.18 4.29
N ALA A 164 -5.52 16.02 3.01
CA ALA A 164 -6.36 16.52 1.92
C ALA A 164 -7.75 15.85 1.92
N ALA A 165 -7.80 14.53 2.10
CA ALA A 165 -9.05 13.78 2.20
C ALA A 165 -9.87 14.19 3.44
N GLN A 166 -9.21 14.42 4.58
CA GLN A 166 -9.87 14.91 5.78
C GLN A 166 -10.48 16.30 5.57
N ALA A 167 -9.73 17.23 4.96
CA ALA A 167 -10.23 18.58 4.65
C ALA A 167 -11.40 18.56 3.64
N GLU A 168 -11.42 17.61 2.71
CA GLU A 168 -12.59 17.38 1.84
C GLU A 168 -13.80 16.85 2.61
N TRP A 169 -13.58 15.89 3.52
CA TRP A 169 -14.64 15.33 4.33
C TRP A 169 -15.25 16.36 5.28
N GLU A 170 -14.42 17.19 5.92
CA GLU A 170 -14.87 18.29 6.79
C GLU A 170 -15.72 19.29 6.00
N ARG A 171 -15.29 19.71 4.80
CA ARG A 171 -16.09 20.59 3.93
C ARG A 171 -17.45 19.99 3.57
N ARG A 172 -17.50 18.71 3.17
CA ARG A 172 -18.76 18.03 2.84
C ARG A 172 -19.68 17.94 4.06
N ASN A 173 -19.14 17.69 5.23
CA ASN A 173 -19.92 17.64 6.46
C ASN A 173 -20.47 19.01 6.86
N GLU A 174 -19.70 20.08 6.69
CA GLU A 174 -20.18 21.45 6.90
C GLU A 174 -21.34 21.78 5.94
N GLU A 175 -21.23 21.40 4.67
CA GLU A 175 -22.31 21.56 3.69
C GLU A 175 -23.56 20.77 4.08
N ILE A 176 -23.40 19.51 4.50
CA ILE A 176 -24.51 18.66 4.96
C ILE A 176 -25.15 19.25 6.23
N ALA A 177 -24.35 19.72 7.18
CA ALA A 177 -24.83 20.33 8.41
C ALA A 177 -25.66 21.60 8.12
N ALA A 178 -25.17 22.47 7.23
CA ALA A 178 -25.90 23.67 6.82
C ALA A 178 -27.23 23.34 6.12
N ASP A 179 -27.25 22.32 5.25
CA ASP A 179 -28.48 21.85 4.59
C ASP A 179 -29.48 21.25 5.60
N LEU A 180 -29.00 20.47 6.58
CA LEU A 180 -29.84 19.93 7.65
C LEU A 180 -30.43 21.04 8.54
N GLU A 181 -29.64 22.05 8.90
CA GLU A 181 -30.14 23.21 9.65
C GLU A 181 -31.22 23.97 8.86
N HIS A 182 -31.00 24.19 7.56
CA HIS A 182 -31.98 24.83 6.70
C HIS A 182 -33.29 24.02 6.62
N LYS A 183 -33.18 22.70 6.41
CA LYS A 183 -34.34 21.80 6.39
C LYS A 183 -35.06 21.76 7.74
N ALA A 184 -34.34 21.76 8.86
CA ALA A 184 -34.92 21.79 10.19
C ALA A 184 -35.70 23.10 10.44
N ALA A 185 -35.13 24.24 10.04
CA ALA A 185 -35.81 25.54 10.11
C ALA A 185 -37.09 25.56 9.26
N MET A 186 -37.04 25.01 8.03
CA MET A 186 -38.22 24.87 7.17
C MET A 186 -39.30 23.97 7.81
N MET A 187 -38.93 22.83 8.38
CA MET A 187 -39.87 21.95 9.06
C MET A 187 -40.49 22.61 10.30
N MET A 188 -39.69 23.32 11.10
CA MET A 188 -40.20 24.03 12.27
C MET A 188 -41.19 25.13 11.87
N GLN A 189 -40.92 25.85 10.78
CA GLN A 189 -41.85 26.86 10.25
C GLN A 189 -43.13 26.20 9.73
N ALA A 190 -43.04 25.12 8.97
CA ALA A 190 -44.20 24.37 8.50
C ALA A 190 -45.06 23.84 9.67
N GLN A 191 -44.44 23.34 10.74
CA GLN A 191 -45.15 22.93 11.95
C GLN A 191 -45.87 24.09 12.63
N LYS A 192 -45.22 25.26 12.75
CA LYS A 192 -45.87 26.48 13.27
C LYS A 192 -47.09 26.87 12.43
N ASP A 193 -46.98 26.80 11.11
CA ASP A 193 -48.07 27.16 10.20
C ASP A 193 -49.23 26.16 10.31
N VAL A 194 -48.95 24.85 10.38
CA VAL A 194 -49.96 23.82 10.63
C VAL A 194 -50.64 24.02 11.99
N PHE A 195 -49.87 24.28 13.05
CA PHE A 195 -50.43 24.53 14.38
C PHE A 195 -51.31 25.78 14.38
N LYS A 196 -50.86 26.86 13.75
CA LYS A 196 -51.63 28.11 13.61
C LYS A 196 -52.93 27.89 12.84
N ALA A 197 -52.88 27.12 11.75
CA ALA A 197 -54.06 26.73 10.98
C ALA A 197 -55.03 25.88 11.83
N ALA A 198 -54.52 24.90 12.59
CA ALA A 198 -55.33 24.09 13.49
C ALA A 198 -55.99 24.93 14.60
N VAL A 199 -55.24 25.85 15.22
CA VAL A 199 -55.78 26.80 16.20
C VAL A 199 -56.86 27.70 15.57
N ALA A 200 -56.67 28.19 14.35
CA ALA A 200 -57.67 28.99 13.64
C ALA A 200 -58.96 28.20 13.37
N VAL A 201 -58.84 26.94 12.95
CA VAL A 201 -59.99 26.03 12.76
C VAL A 201 -60.70 25.74 14.08
N LEU A 202 -59.97 25.46 15.15
CA LEU A 202 -60.53 25.17 16.47
C LEU A 202 -61.10 26.42 17.18
N SER A 203 -60.64 27.61 16.79
CA SER A 203 -61.13 28.89 17.30
C SER A 203 -62.28 29.46 16.49
N ASP A 204 -62.68 28.81 15.39
CA ASP A 204 -63.86 29.19 14.61
C ASP A 204 -65.13 29.05 15.49
N PRO A 205 -65.93 30.12 15.66
CA PRO A 205 -67.17 30.09 16.44
C PRO A 205 -68.16 29.00 16.01
N LYS A 206 -68.11 28.56 14.75
CA LYS A 206 -68.97 27.49 14.21
C LYS A 206 -68.54 26.10 14.67
N VAL A 207 -67.25 25.90 14.95
CA VAL A 207 -66.71 24.64 15.50
C VAL A 207 -66.88 24.60 17.02
N ARG A 208 -66.74 25.74 17.72
CA ARG A 208 -67.06 25.88 19.16
C ARG A 208 -68.52 25.60 19.52
N ALA A 209 -69.44 25.69 18.56
CA ALA A 209 -70.85 25.36 18.77
C ALA A 209 -71.12 23.85 18.92
N ILE A 210 -70.16 22.98 18.58
CA ILE A 210 -70.25 21.53 18.78
C ILE A 210 -69.93 21.23 20.26
N HIS A 211 -70.90 21.45 21.15
CA HIS A 211 -70.80 21.07 22.54
C HIS A 211 -70.83 19.53 22.69
N LEU A 212 -69.66 18.91 22.90
CA LEU A 212 -69.59 17.58 23.51
C LEU A 212 -69.88 17.72 25.00
N ALA A 213 -71.13 17.50 25.38
CA ALA A 213 -71.51 17.28 26.77
C ALA A 213 -70.95 15.93 27.24
N VAL A 214 -69.68 15.92 27.66
CA VAL A 214 -69.12 14.80 28.41
C VAL A 214 -69.61 14.96 29.84
N ARG A 215 -70.55 14.10 30.25
CA ARG A 215 -70.90 13.89 31.65
C ARG A 215 -70.16 12.63 32.09
N GLU A 216 -69.35 12.76 33.12
CA GLU A 216 -68.73 11.63 33.82
C GLU A 216 -69.82 10.71 34.40
N GLN A 217 -69.47 9.43 34.44
CA GLN A 217 -70.16 8.26 34.99
C GLN A 217 -71.08 7.45 34.07
N ASP A 218 -70.56 6.24 33.84
CA ASP A 218 -71.21 4.94 33.77
C ASP A 218 -71.87 4.44 32.48
N GLN A 219 -71.34 3.29 32.10
CA GLN A 219 -71.95 2.19 31.36
C GLN A 219 -72.34 2.45 29.90
N SER A 220 -71.52 1.86 29.04
CA SER A 220 -71.80 1.53 27.65
C SER A 220 -73.20 0.95 27.47
N SER A 221 -74.11 1.80 26.98
CA SER A 221 -75.37 1.45 26.36
C SER A 221 -75.55 2.36 25.16
N PHE A 222 -75.45 1.80 23.95
CA PHE A 222 -75.72 2.52 22.71
C PHE A 222 -77.24 2.73 22.59
N ASP A 223 -77.74 3.84 23.16
CA ASP A 223 -79.13 4.25 23.00
C ASP A 223 -79.35 4.99 21.66
N ALA A 224 -80.04 4.30 20.76
CA ALA A 224 -80.34 4.68 19.38
C ALA A 224 -81.12 6.02 19.15
N PRO A 225 -81.90 6.62 20.08
CA PRO A 225 -82.65 7.84 19.77
C PRO A 225 -81.80 9.12 19.68
N ARG A 226 -80.60 9.13 20.31
CA ARG A 226 -79.75 10.34 20.38
C ARG A 226 -78.82 10.51 19.17
N VAL A 227 -78.48 9.39 18.51
CA VAL A 227 -77.71 9.36 17.26
C VAL A 227 -78.50 9.99 16.12
N GLU A 228 -79.83 9.85 16.11
CA GLU A 228 -80.71 10.44 15.09
C GLU A 228 -80.75 11.98 15.17
N ALA A 229 -80.71 12.55 16.39
CA ALA A 229 -80.71 13.99 16.62
C ALA A 229 -79.35 14.65 16.29
N GLN A 230 -78.24 13.94 16.51
CA GLN A 230 -76.89 14.40 16.17
C GLN A 230 -76.49 14.06 14.72
N ARG A 231 -77.28 13.24 14.01
CA ARG A 231 -77.07 12.85 12.61
C ARG A 231 -76.94 14.07 11.70
N SER A 232 -77.70 15.12 11.96
CA SER A 232 -77.65 16.41 11.24
C SER A 232 -76.29 17.10 11.37
N GLU A 233 -75.70 17.16 12.56
CA GLU A 233 -74.38 17.79 12.77
C GLU A 233 -73.23 16.90 12.30
N PHE A 234 -73.33 15.59 12.51
CA PHE A 234 -72.39 14.62 11.97
C PHE A 234 -72.37 14.65 10.43
N MET A 235 -73.54 14.83 9.79
CA MET A 235 -73.67 15.01 8.34
C MET A 235 -73.15 16.37 7.86
N LYS A 236 -73.20 17.42 8.69
CA LYS A 236 -72.60 18.74 8.40
C LYS A 236 -71.07 18.75 8.54
N ALA A 237 -70.51 17.93 9.43
CA ALA A 237 -69.07 17.71 9.58
C ALA A 237 -68.51 16.67 8.59
N ARG A 238 -69.38 15.89 7.94
CA ARG A 238 -69.03 14.87 6.92
C ARG A 238 -68.17 15.38 5.75
N PRO A 239 -68.29 16.64 5.28
CA PRO A 239 -67.37 17.19 4.27
C PRO A 239 -65.95 17.43 4.79
N LEU A 240 -65.77 17.59 6.11
CA LEU A 240 -64.47 17.80 6.75
C LEU A 240 -63.80 16.48 7.17
N TRP A 241 -64.56 15.38 7.24
CA TRP A 241 -64.04 14.05 7.56
C TRP A 241 -62.95 13.57 6.59
N PRO A 242 -63.03 13.78 5.26
CA PRO A 242 -61.93 13.50 4.35
C PRO A 242 -60.66 14.28 4.69
N VAL A 243 -60.80 15.55 5.11
CA VAL A 243 -59.66 16.41 5.45
C VAL A 243 -59.02 15.98 6.77
N MET A 244 -59.83 15.67 7.80
CA MET A 244 -59.32 15.12 9.07
C MET A 244 -58.67 13.74 8.88
N ARG A 245 -59.25 12.89 8.02
CA ARG A 245 -58.67 11.59 7.67
C ARG A 245 -57.34 11.76 6.94
N GLN A 246 -57.25 12.66 5.95
CA GLN A 246 -56.00 12.98 5.27
C GLN A 246 -54.95 13.52 6.23
N LEU A 247 -55.32 14.41 7.16
CA LEU A 247 -54.41 14.91 8.20
C LEU A 247 -53.90 13.78 9.11
N LEU A 248 -54.79 12.88 9.56
CA LEU A 248 -54.41 11.72 10.37
C LEU A 248 -53.54 10.74 9.59
N GLU A 249 -53.82 10.50 8.30
CA GLU A 249 -53.01 9.67 7.41
C GLU A 249 -51.61 10.28 7.23
N VAL A 250 -51.51 11.58 6.97
CA VAL A 250 -50.21 12.28 6.85
C VAL A 250 -49.43 12.22 8.17
N VAL A 251 -50.09 12.42 9.32
CA VAL A 251 -49.43 12.32 10.63
C VAL A 251 -48.98 10.88 10.91
N GLN A 252 -49.81 9.88 10.61
CA GLN A 252 -49.45 8.47 10.76
C GLN A 252 -48.29 8.06 9.84
N ASP A 253 -48.28 8.51 8.60
CA ASP A 253 -47.20 8.21 7.65
C ASP A 253 -45.89 8.88 8.05
N LYS A 254 -45.95 10.10 8.60
CA LYS A 254 -44.78 10.77 9.18
C LYS A 254 -44.29 10.04 10.43
N HIS A 255 -45.17 9.56 11.29
CA HIS A 255 -44.79 8.77 12.47
C HIS A 255 -44.08 7.47 12.05
N ARG A 256 -44.65 6.74 11.08
CA ARG A 256 -44.02 5.53 10.50
C ARG A 256 -42.68 5.81 9.81
N ALA A 257 -42.49 7.01 9.26
CA ALA A 257 -41.21 7.40 8.67
C ALA A 257 -40.15 7.66 9.75
N VAL A 258 -40.55 8.28 10.87
CA VAL A 258 -39.68 8.46 12.05
C VAL A 258 -39.32 7.11 12.68
N ASP A 259 -40.28 6.20 12.83
CA ASP A 259 -40.02 4.86 13.37
C ASP A 259 -39.00 4.09 12.52
N ARG A 260 -39.16 4.12 11.18
CA ARG A 260 -38.20 3.50 10.25
C ARG A 260 -36.81 4.12 10.37
N PHE A 261 -36.72 5.45 10.47
CA PHE A 261 -35.44 6.13 10.66
C PHE A 261 -34.77 5.74 11.98
N ILE A 262 -35.53 5.58 13.06
CA ILE A 262 -35.02 5.11 14.35
C ILE A 262 -34.49 3.68 14.25
N ASP A 263 -35.18 2.81 13.52
CA ASP A 263 -34.73 1.43 13.32
C ASP A 263 -33.47 1.36 12.45
N ASP A 264 -33.37 2.17 11.39
CA ASP A 264 -32.17 2.28 10.56
C ASP A 264 -30.95 2.75 11.38
N LEU A 265 -31.14 3.72 12.29
CA LEU A 265 -30.09 4.17 13.20
C LEU A 265 -29.65 3.09 14.20
N ARG A 266 -30.56 2.21 14.64
CA ARG A 266 -30.22 1.07 15.51
C ARG A 266 -29.39 0.04 14.77
N VAL A 267 -29.76 -0.29 13.52
CA VAL A 267 -28.98 -1.19 12.67
C VAL A 267 -27.57 -0.65 12.44
N LEU A 268 -27.45 0.64 12.09
CA LEU A 268 -26.16 1.28 11.88
C LEU A 268 -25.27 1.23 13.14
N ARG A 269 -25.86 1.48 14.31
CA ARG A 269 -25.13 1.38 15.59
C ARG A 269 -24.62 -0.05 15.81
N ASP A 270 -25.48 -1.05 15.62
CA ASP A 270 -25.11 -2.45 15.84
C ASP A 270 -24.02 -2.91 14.85
N ASP A 271 -24.04 -2.42 13.61
CA ASP A 271 -22.98 -2.66 12.62
C ASP A 271 -21.63 -2.05 13.03
N VAL A 272 -21.65 -0.81 13.55
CA VAL A 272 -20.45 -0.13 14.07
C VAL A 272 -19.88 -0.90 15.27
N ASP A 273 -20.73 -1.31 16.22
CA ASP A 273 -20.31 -2.07 17.40
C ASP A 273 -19.69 -3.43 17.01
N ASN A 274 -20.29 -4.12 16.03
CA ASN A 274 -19.74 -5.37 15.50
C ASN A 274 -18.39 -5.15 14.79
N HIS A 275 -18.25 -4.08 14.02
CA HIS A 275 -17.00 -3.73 13.36
C HIS A 275 -15.88 -3.46 14.36
N ILE A 276 -16.17 -2.68 15.41
CA ILE A 276 -15.23 -2.38 16.49
C ILE A 276 -14.80 -3.66 17.21
N ARG A 277 -15.76 -4.53 17.56
CA ARG A 277 -15.44 -5.82 18.21
C ARG A 277 -14.50 -6.67 17.36
N LYS A 278 -14.78 -6.81 16.06
CA LYS A 278 -13.94 -7.58 15.14
C LYS A 278 -12.52 -7.01 15.03
N ARG A 279 -12.37 -5.68 15.04
CA ARG A 279 -11.05 -5.02 15.04
C ARG A 279 -10.27 -5.25 16.33
N ILE A 280 -10.96 -5.28 17.48
CA ILE A 280 -10.34 -5.60 18.77
C ILE A 280 -9.86 -7.05 18.80
N GLU A 281 -10.69 -8.00 18.35
CA GLU A 281 -10.33 -9.42 18.27
C GLU A 281 -9.13 -9.63 17.35
N GLN A 282 -9.14 -9.03 16.15
CA GLN A 282 -8.00 -9.11 15.23
C GLN A 282 -6.71 -8.54 15.84
N ALA A 283 -6.79 -7.40 16.54
CA ALA A 283 -5.63 -6.80 17.19
C ALA A 283 -5.10 -7.67 18.36
N ALA A 284 -5.98 -8.40 19.05
CA ALA A 284 -5.59 -9.36 20.09
C ALA A 284 -4.89 -10.58 19.48
N ASP A 285 -5.41 -11.14 18.39
CA ASP A 285 -4.78 -12.26 17.67
C ASP A 285 -3.40 -11.87 17.11
N GLU A 286 -3.28 -10.66 16.54
CA GLU A 286 -2.00 -10.11 16.06
C GLU A 286 -0.99 -9.93 17.21
N ALA A 287 -1.45 -9.52 18.40
CA ALA A 287 -0.59 -9.38 19.58
C ALA A 287 -0.14 -10.74 20.15
N GLU A 288 -1.01 -11.76 20.19
CA GLU A 288 -0.63 -13.13 20.60
C GLU A 288 0.33 -13.78 19.61
N ALA A 289 0.13 -13.56 18.31
CA ALA A 289 1.07 -14.00 17.27
C ALA A 289 2.44 -13.35 17.44
N PHE A 290 2.52 -12.09 17.86
CA PHE A 290 3.79 -11.43 18.18
C PHE A 290 4.43 -11.96 19.47
N SER A 291 3.63 -12.29 20.49
CA SER A 291 4.14 -12.80 21.77
C SER A 291 4.69 -14.23 21.70
N THR A 292 4.32 -15.01 20.67
CA THR A 292 4.77 -16.40 20.49
C THR A 292 6.06 -16.54 19.69
N PHE A 293 6.57 -15.44 19.12
CA PHE A 293 7.83 -15.42 18.35
C PHE A 293 9.06 -14.95 19.13
N ASP A 294 8.92 -14.56 20.41
CA ASP A 294 10.04 -14.19 21.29
C ASP A 294 10.12 -15.08 22.55
N CYS A 295 10.72 -16.26 22.40
CA CYS A 295 11.53 -16.89 23.45
C CYS A 295 12.51 -17.91 22.81
N PRO A 296 13.82 -17.64 22.78
CA PRO A 296 14.84 -18.66 22.53
C PRO A 296 14.94 -19.68 23.67
#